data_AF-C0LTA0-F1
#
_entry.id   AF-C0LTA0-F1
#
_cell.length_a   1.000
_cell.length_b   1.000
_cell.length_c   1.000
_cell.angle_alpha   90.00
_cell.angle_beta   90.00
_cell.angle_gamma   90.00
#
_symmetry.space_group_name_H-M   'P 1'
#
loop_
_entity.id
_entity.type
_entity.pdbx_description
1 polymer ?
#
loop_
_entity_poly.entity_id
_entity_poly.type
_entity_poly.pdbx_seq_one_letter_code
_entity_poly.pdbx_strand_id
1 'polypeptide(L)'
;MAAAARPLVSVYSDKGTVTDRQVTLPAVFKAPIRTDIVNFVHFQVQKNQRQAYAVSEKAGHQTSAESWGTGRAVARIPRVRGGGTHRSGQGAFGNMCRGGRMFAPTKTWRKWHKRVNVNQKRYAICSAIAATGVPALVMSKGHLINETPECPLVVDDKIEE
;
A
#
# COMPACT_ATOMS: atom_id res chain seq x y z
N MET A 1 -24.25 17.80 14.32
CA MET A 1 -24.81 17.98 12.97
C MET A 1 -25.36 16.63 12.51
N ALA A 2 -26.66 16.58 12.26
CA ALA A 2 -27.39 15.34 11.99
C ALA A 2 -26.95 14.72 10.67
N ALA A 3 -26.35 13.52 10.73
CA ALA A 3 -26.19 12.67 9.55
C ALA A 3 -27.58 12.13 9.18
N ALA A 4 -27.91 12.21 7.88
CA ALA A 4 -29.14 11.70 7.27
C ALA A 4 -29.20 10.16 7.33
N ALA A 5 -29.35 9.63 8.53
CA ALA A 5 -29.35 8.21 8.80
C ALA A 5 -30.77 7.82 9.25
N ARG A 6 -31.43 6.96 8.48
CA ARG A 6 -32.69 6.35 8.93
C ARG A 6 -32.45 5.69 10.30
N PRO A 7 -33.30 5.93 11.31
CA PRO A 7 -33.08 5.36 12.63
C PRO A 7 -33.26 3.84 12.65
N LEU A 8 -34.04 3.31 11.70
CA LEU A 8 -34.33 1.89 11.52
C LEU A 8 -33.95 1.46 10.10
N VAL A 9 -33.42 0.24 9.97
CA VAL A 9 -33.01 -0.41 8.72
C VAL A 9 -33.75 -1.73 8.60
N SER A 10 -34.19 -2.08 7.40
CA SER A 10 -34.93 -3.31 7.14
C SER A 10 -33.97 -4.49 6.99
N VAL A 11 -34.39 -5.68 7.41
CA VAL A 11 -33.59 -6.90 7.17
C VAL A 11 -34.15 -7.63 5.95
N TYR A 12 -33.29 -7.97 5.00
CA TYR A 12 -33.66 -8.68 3.76
C TYR A 12 -33.41 -10.17 3.87
N SER A 13 -34.30 -10.97 3.29
CA SER A 13 -34.11 -12.42 3.12
C SER A 13 -33.11 -12.72 1.99
N ASP A 14 -32.70 -13.99 1.92
CA ASP A 14 -31.93 -14.57 0.80
C ASP A 14 -32.57 -14.33 -0.57
N LYS A 15 -33.90 -14.19 -0.61
CA LYS A 15 -34.68 -13.94 -1.84
C LYS A 15 -34.84 -12.46 -2.18
N GLY A 16 -34.20 -11.56 -1.43
CA GLY A 16 -34.28 -10.12 -1.65
C GLY A 16 -35.60 -9.49 -1.21
N THR A 17 -36.43 -10.21 -0.45
CA THR A 17 -37.67 -9.66 0.14
C THR A 17 -37.40 -9.07 1.51
N VAL A 18 -38.12 -8.00 1.85
CA VAL A 18 -38.08 -7.42 3.20
C VAL A 18 -38.71 -8.39 4.18
N THR A 19 -38.01 -8.68 5.28
CA THR A 19 -38.54 -9.44 6.41
C THR A 19 -39.26 -8.50 7.38
N ASP A 20 -40.05 -9.04 8.31
CA ASP A 20 -40.74 -8.25 9.35
C ASP A 20 -39.79 -7.68 10.43
N ARG A 21 -38.49 -7.96 10.32
CA ARG A 21 -37.47 -7.50 11.29
C ARG A 21 -36.86 -6.17 10.83
N GLN A 22 -36.78 -5.23 11.77
CA GLN A 22 -36.04 -3.99 11.61
C GLN A 22 -35.01 -3.84 12.72
N VAL A 23 -33.85 -3.28 12.36
CA VAL A 23 -32.73 -3.08 13.29
C VAL A 23 -32.45 -1.60 13.43
N THR A 24 -32.18 -1.16 14.66
CA THR A 24 -31.77 0.22 14.92
C THR A 24 -30.40 0.48 14.32
N LEU A 25 -30.27 1.53 13.52
CA LEU A 25 -28.99 1.86 12.90
C LEU A 25 -27.93 2.16 13.98
N PRO A 26 -26.80 1.42 14.00
CA PRO A 26 -25.76 1.63 15.00
C PRO A 26 -25.18 3.05 14.98
N ALA A 27 -24.80 3.55 16.16
CA ALA A 27 -24.29 4.91 16.31
C ALA A 27 -23.04 5.21 15.46
N VAL A 28 -22.26 4.19 15.09
CA VAL A 28 -21.07 4.32 14.23
C VAL A 28 -21.40 4.90 12.85
N PHE A 29 -22.61 4.68 12.32
CA PHE A 29 -23.03 5.27 11.06
C PHE A 29 -23.29 6.78 11.13
N LYS A 30 -23.42 7.33 12.34
CA LYS A 30 -23.55 8.77 12.59
C LYS A 30 -22.19 9.45 12.83
N ALA A 31 -21.10 8.69 12.80
CA ALA A 31 -19.77 9.24 13.00
C ALA A 31 -19.38 10.20 11.85
N PRO A 32 -18.61 11.26 12.14
CA PRO A 32 -18.12 12.17 11.10
C PRO A 32 -17.15 11.47 10.15
N ILE A 33 -17.36 11.63 8.85
CA ILE A 33 -16.54 11.03 7.80
C ILE A 33 -15.29 11.89 7.58
N ARG A 34 -14.13 11.39 8.03
CA ARG A 34 -12.83 12.07 7.83
C ARG A 34 -11.95 11.34 6.82
N THR A 35 -11.98 11.80 5.57
CA THR A 35 -11.19 11.23 4.47
C THR A 35 -9.68 11.38 4.66
N ASP A 36 -9.23 12.44 5.35
CA ASP A 36 -7.83 12.69 5.66
C ASP A 36 -7.25 11.61 6.59
N ILE A 37 -7.95 11.28 7.68
CA ILE A 37 -7.54 10.23 8.62
C ILE A 37 -7.58 8.86 7.94
N VAL A 38 -8.64 8.58 7.17
CA VAL A 38 -8.77 7.30 6.44
C VAL A 38 -7.60 7.12 5.47
N ASN A 39 -7.28 8.12 4.66
CA ASN A 39 -6.16 8.07 3.71
C ASN A 39 -4.83 7.90 4.43
N PHE A 40 -4.59 8.66 5.50
CA PHE A 40 -3.37 8.52 6.29
C PHE A 40 -3.20 7.11 6.84
N VAL A 41 -4.22 6.57 7.51
CA VAL A 41 -4.17 5.22 8.09
C VAL A 41 -4.00 4.17 6.99
N HIS A 42 -4.74 4.28 5.89
CA HIS A 42 -4.65 3.37 4.75
C HIS A 42 -3.22 3.26 4.23
N PHE A 43 -2.57 4.38 3.91
CA PHE A 43 -1.20 4.35 3.39
C PHE A 43 -0.18 3.78 4.38
N GLN A 44 -0.34 4.03 5.69
CA GLN A 44 0.58 3.49 6.69
C GLN A 44 0.38 1.98 6.89
N VAL A 45 -0.86 1.50 6.90
CA VAL A 45 -1.17 0.07 7.03
C VAL A 45 -0.74 -0.68 5.76
N GLN A 46 -0.99 -0.12 4.57
CA GLN A 46 -0.57 -0.72 3.29
C GLN A 46 0.96 -0.88 3.19
N LYS A 47 1.73 0.05 3.74
CA LYS A 47 3.20 -0.09 3.81
C LYS A 47 3.65 -1.29 4.63
N ASN A 48 2.87 -1.72 5.62
CA ASN A 48 3.23 -2.82 6.52
C ASN A 48 3.12 -4.20 5.88
N GLN A 49 2.41 -4.34 4.76
CA GLN A 49 2.29 -5.60 4.02
C GLN A 49 3.47 -5.84 3.06
N ARG A 50 4.38 -4.87 2.90
CA ARG A 50 5.50 -4.98 1.97
C ARG A 50 6.59 -5.90 2.54
N GLN A 51 7.12 -6.76 1.69
CA GLN A 51 8.31 -7.55 1.99
C GLN A 51 9.58 -6.74 1.71
N ALA A 52 10.59 -6.89 2.58
CA ALA A 52 11.87 -6.21 2.41
C ALA A 52 12.61 -6.78 1.19
N TYR A 53 13.12 -5.89 0.34
CA TYR A 53 13.95 -6.25 -0.81
C TYR A 53 15.22 -5.41 -0.85
N ALA A 54 16.30 -6.00 -1.35
CA ALA A 54 17.61 -5.36 -1.44
C ALA A 54 18.43 -5.96 -2.58
N VAL A 55 19.37 -5.19 -3.12
CA VAL A 55 20.43 -5.73 -3.99
C VAL A 55 21.43 -6.51 -3.12
N SER A 56 22.02 -7.59 -3.66
CA SER A 56 23.09 -8.32 -2.99
C SER A 56 24.23 -7.38 -2.58
N GLU A 57 24.72 -7.54 -1.35
CA GLU A 57 25.80 -6.70 -0.81
C GLU A 57 27.10 -6.84 -1.63
N LYS A 58 27.36 -8.03 -2.18
CA LYS A 58 28.55 -8.33 -2.98
C LYS A 58 28.40 -7.97 -4.46
N ALA A 59 27.22 -7.49 -4.89
CA ALA A 59 26.99 -7.14 -6.28
C ALA A 59 27.93 -6.00 -6.73
N GLY A 60 28.65 -6.23 -7.84
CA GLY A 60 29.63 -5.28 -8.37
C GLY A 60 30.92 -5.15 -7.55
N HIS A 61 31.12 -5.99 -6.52
CA HIS A 61 32.30 -5.97 -5.65
C HIS A 61 33.26 -7.16 -5.80
N GLN A 62 32.85 -8.21 -6.50
CA GLN A 62 33.63 -9.44 -6.64
C GLN A 62 34.75 -9.33 -7.68
N THR A 63 34.76 -8.26 -8.48
CA THR A 63 35.74 -8.06 -9.55
C THR A 63 37.01 -7.42 -8.99
N SER A 64 38.16 -8.07 -9.17
CA SER A 64 39.47 -7.46 -8.85
C SER A 64 39.81 -6.36 -9.87
N ALA A 65 39.79 -5.11 -9.43
CA ALA A 65 40.03 -3.95 -10.28
C ALA A 65 40.76 -2.83 -9.53
N GLU A 66 41.73 -2.22 -10.19
CA GLU A 66 42.53 -1.11 -9.67
C GLU A 66 42.62 -0.01 -10.73
N SER A 67 42.75 1.24 -10.29
CA SER A 67 42.92 2.35 -11.22
C SER A 67 44.34 2.35 -11.78
N TRP A 68 44.47 2.62 -13.08
CA TRP A 68 45.78 2.79 -13.71
C TRP A 68 46.43 4.16 -13.42
N GLY A 69 45.74 5.04 -12.69
CA GLY A 69 46.24 6.39 -12.40
C GLY A 69 46.21 7.31 -13.63
N THR A 70 47.08 8.31 -13.61
CA THR A 70 47.25 9.30 -14.69
C THR A 70 48.28 8.84 -15.73
N GLY A 71 48.44 9.62 -16.81
CA GLY A 71 49.46 9.34 -17.85
C GLY A 71 49.01 8.36 -18.94
N ARG A 72 47.70 8.09 -19.02
CA ARG A 72 47.06 7.31 -20.09
C ARG A 72 45.86 8.11 -20.61
N ALA A 73 45.53 8.00 -21.90
CA ALA A 73 44.38 8.69 -22.52
C ALA A 73 43.02 8.05 -22.12
N VAL A 74 42.84 7.82 -20.82
CA VAL A 74 41.77 7.00 -20.25
C VAL A 74 41.40 7.53 -18.86
N ALA A 75 40.12 7.54 -18.51
CA ALA A 75 39.64 8.00 -17.19
C ALA A 75 40.17 7.14 -16.03
N ARG A 76 40.34 7.77 -14.85
CA ARG A 76 40.95 7.20 -13.61
C ARG A 76 40.06 6.19 -12.85
N ILE A 77 39.09 5.57 -13.51
CA ILE A 77 38.19 4.55 -12.94
C ILE A 77 38.95 3.23 -12.72
N PRO A 78 38.65 2.45 -11.65
CA PRO A 78 39.22 1.12 -11.46
C PRO A 78 38.94 0.19 -12.65
N ARG A 79 39.95 -0.53 -13.12
CA ARG A 79 39.86 -1.42 -14.29
C ARG A 79 40.21 -2.85 -13.92
N VAL A 80 39.49 -3.79 -14.52
CA VAL A 80 39.68 -5.24 -14.29
C VAL A 80 41.10 -5.65 -14.67
N ARG A 81 41.78 -6.32 -13.74
CA ARG A 81 43.18 -6.78 -13.92
C ARG A 81 43.25 -7.94 -14.93
N GLY A 82 44.48 -8.28 -15.35
CA GLY A 82 44.75 -9.36 -16.30
C GLY A 82 44.70 -8.95 -17.77
N GLY A 83 44.71 -9.93 -18.66
CA GLY A 83 44.66 -9.77 -20.11
C GLY A 83 44.09 -11.04 -20.78
N GLY A 84 43.81 -10.96 -22.09
CA GLY A 84 43.34 -12.12 -22.86
C GLY A 84 41.83 -12.41 -22.79
N THR A 85 41.04 -11.60 -22.06
CA THR A 85 39.58 -11.67 -22.08
C THR A 85 38.98 -10.34 -22.49
N HIS A 86 37.76 -10.35 -23.05
CA HIS A 86 37.04 -9.12 -23.38
C HIS A 86 36.73 -8.25 -22.15
N ARG A 87 36.76 -8.82 -20.93
CA ARG A 87 36.46 -8.11 -19.69
C ARG A 87 37.68 -7.37 -19.11
N SER A 88 38.90 -7.85 -19.39
CA SER A 88 40.14 -7.24 -18.91
C SER A 88 40.27 -5.78 -19.41
N GLY A 89 40.71 -4.87 -18.55
CA GLY A 89 40.86 -3.45 -18.87
C GLY A 89 39.55 -2.62 -18.91
N GLN A 90 38.37 -3.24 -18.78
CA GLN A 90 37.10 -2.52 -18.65
C GLN A 90 36.92 -1.91 -17.25
N GLY A 91 36.10 -0.86 -17.14
CA GLY A 91 35.78 -0.21 -15.86
C GLY A 91 34.92 -1.11 -14.94
N ALA A 92 35.21 -1.07 -13.64
CA ALA A 92 34.52 -1.82 -12.60
C ALA A 92 34.34 -0.98 -11.32
N PHE A 93 33.60 -1.50 -10.33
CA PHE A 93 33.21 -0.88 -9.05
C PHE A 93 32.36 0.39 -9.14
N GLY A 94 32.67 1.32 -10.03
CA GLY A 94 31.97 2.59 -10.17
C GLY A 94 30.49 2.42 -10.49
N ASN A 95 29.65 3.29 -9.95
CA ASN A 95 28.22 3.32 -10.21
C ASN A 95 27.87 3.72 -11.66
N MET A 96 28.82 4.34 -12.38
CA MET A 96 28.74 4.62 -13.81
C MET A 96 29.26 3.46 -14.70
N CYS A 97 29.81 2.41 -14.11
CA CYS A 97 30.39 1.30 -14.86
C CYS A 97 29.38 0.18 -15.08
N ARG A 98 29.36 -0.41 -16.29
CA ARG A 98 28.59 -1.62 -16.56
C ARG A 98 29.10 -2.78 -15.68
N GLY A 99 28.18 -3.38 -14.91
CA GLY A 99 28.50 -4.42 -13.93
C GLY A 99 29.23 -3.91 -12.68
N GLY A 100 29.33 -2.59 -12.49
CA GLY A 100 29.81 -1.98 -11.25
C GLY A 100 28.73 -1.95 -10.17
N ARG A 101 29.07 -1.43 -9.00
CA ARG A 101 28.17 -1.35 -7.86
C ARG A 101 27.42 -0.02 -7.87
N MET A 102 26.10 -0.07 -7.66
CA MET A 102 25.28 1.14 -7.52
C MET A 102 25.67 1.95 -6.27
N PHE A 103 25.60 3.29 -6.38
CA PHE A 103 25.69 4.19 -5.22
C PHE A 103 24.39 4.12 -4.42
N ALA A 104 24.49 4.03 -3.09
CA ALA A 104 23.36 3.84 -2.17
C ALA A 104 22.40 2.69 -2.60
N PRO A 105 22.90 1.43 -2.68
CA PRO A 105 22.06 0.30 -3.06
C PRO A 105 20.92 0.08 -2.06
N THR A 106 19.81 -0.47 -2.52
CA THR A 106 18.67 -0.79 -1.63
C THR A 106 19.14 -1.72 -0.51
N LYS A 107 18.68 -1.43 0.71
CA LYS A 107 19.06 -2.13 1.93
C LYS A 107 17.86 -2.78 2.58
N THR A 108 18.08 -3.96 3.14
CA THR A 108 17.05 -4.73 3.86
C THR A 108 16.53 -3.96 5.07
N TRP A 109 17.42 -3.27 5.80
CA TRP A 109 17.10 -2.48 7.00
C TRP A 109 16.41 -1.14 6.74
N ARG A 110 15.96 -0.86 5.51
CA ARG A 110 15.05 0.26 5.26
C ARG A 110 13.83 0.12 6.18
N LYS A 111 13.33 1.23 6.74
CA LYS A 111 12.11 1.21 7.56
C LYS A 111 10.88 1.03 6.68
N TRP A 112 10.46 -0.22 6.47
CA TRP A 112 9.25 -0.60 5.72
C TRP A 112 7.99 -0.37 6.53
N HIS A 113 7.99 -0.85 7.78
CA HIS A 113 6.82 -0.82 8.65
C HIS A 113 6.67 0.52 9.37
N LYS A 114 5.41 0.92 9.56
CA LYS A 114 4.97 2.15 10.22
C LYS A 114 3.94 1.80 11.29
N ARG A 115 4.24 2.21 12.52
CA ARG A 115 3.29 2.12 13.63
C ARG A 115 2.23 3.20 13.44
N VAL A 116 0.97 2.80 13.59
CA VAL A 116 -0.18 3.72 13.58
C VAL A 116 -0.84 3.65 14.95
N ASN A 117 -1.27 4.81 15.46
CA ASN A 117 -1.96 4.88 16.73
C ASN A 117 -3.30 4.09 16.67
N VAL A 118 -3.60 3.35 17.73
CA VAL A 118 -4.83 2.56 17.84
C VAL A 118 -6.07 3.45 17.74
N ASN A 119 -6.05 4.62 18.38
CA ASN A 119 -7.19 5.55 18.32
C ASN A 119 -7.41 6.11 16.91
N GLN A 120 -6.35 6.42 16.16
CA GLN A 120 -6.45 6.84 14.76
C GLN A 120 -6.99 5.73 13.86
N LYS A 121 -6.54 4.49 14.08
CA LYS A 121 -7.09 3.31 13.38
C LYS A 121 -8.58 3.14 13.65
N ARG A 122 -9.00 3.20 14.92
CA ARG A 122 -10.41 3.11 15.31
C ARG A 122 -11.24 4.22 14.66
N TYR A 123 -10.73 5.46 14.65
CA TYR A 123 -11.40 6.58 14.00
C TYR A 123 -11.55 6.38 12.48
N ALA A 124 -10.51 5.90 11.81
CA ALA A 124 -10.57 5.58 10.37
C ALA A 124 -11.62 4.51 10.08
N ILE A 125 -11.71 3.46 10.91
CA ILE A 125 -12.72 2.41 10.78
C ILE A 125 -14.12 2.99 10.97
N CYS A 126 -14.36 3.80 12.00
CA CYS A 126 -15.66 4.45 12.20
C CYS A 126 -16.05 5.35 11.03
N SER A 127 -15.11 6.13 10.49
CA SER A 127 -15.35 6.97 9.30
C SER A 127 -15.68 6.13 8.05
N ALA A 128 -15.01 4.98 7.89
CA ALA A 128 -15.26 4.08 6.78
C ALA A 128 -16.65 3.42 6.87
N ILE A 129 -17.05 2.95 8.06
CA ILE A 129 -18.39 2.37 8.28
C ILE A 129 -19.47 3.44 8.08
N ALA A 130 -19.28 4.67 8.57
CA ALA A 130 -20.23 5.74 8.31
C ALA A 130 -20.39 6.03 6.80
N ALA A 131 -19.29 5.97 6.04
CA ALA A 131 -19.34 6.20 4.60
C ALA A 131 -20.07 5.10 3.81
N THR A 132 -20.12 3.85 4.29
CA THR A 132 -20.87 2.78 3.60
C THR A 132 -22.38 2.96 3.71
N GLY A 133 -22.87 3.69 4.72
CA GLY A 133 -24.28 4.05 4.84
C GLY A 133 -24.73 5.22 3.96
N VAL A 134 -23.82 5.85 3.20
CA VAL A 134 -24.14 7.02 2.36
C VAL A 134 -24.10 6.62 0.88
N PRO A 135 -25.25 6.45 0.20
CA PRO A 135 -25.32 6.00 -1.20
C PRO A 135 -24.47 6.85 -2.16
N ALA A 136 -24.47 8.17 -1.97
CA ALA A 136 -23.69 9.08 -2.81
C ALA A 136 -22.19 8.80 -2.76
N LEU A 137 -21.64 8.44 -1.59
CA LEU A 137 -20.22 8.10 -1.46
C LEU A 137 -19.92 6.73 -2.09
N VAL A 138 -20.82 5.76 -1.94
CA VAL A 138 -20.71 4.43 -2.56
C VAL A 138 -20.72 4.53 -4.09
N MET A 139 -21.67 5.29 -4.65
CA MET A 139 -21.74 5.58 -6.08
C MET A 139 -20.52 6.34 -6.57
N SER A 140 -20.03 7.34 -5.83
CA SER A 140 -18.85 8.13 -6.20
C SER A 140 -17.57 7.29 -6.34
N LYS A 141 -17.49 6.16 -5.63
CA LYS A 141 -16.38 5.21 -5.73
C LYS A 141 -16.49 4.31 -6.98
N GLY A 142 -17.64 4.31 -7.66
CA GLY A 142 -17.89 3.54 -8.88
C GLY A 142 -18.72 2.27 -8.69
N HIS A 143 -19.36 2.08 -7.53
CA HIS A 143 -20.27 0.95 -7.32
C HIS A 143 -21.64 1.21 -7.96
N LEU A 144 -22.12 0.28 -8.79
CA LEU A 144 -23.46 0.32 -9.40
C LEU A 144 -24.49 -0.20 -8.40
N ILE A 145 -25.21 0.72 -7.74
CA ILE A 145 -26.20 0.38 -6.68
C ILE A 145 -27.63 0.85 -7.03
N ASN A 146 -27.94 0.97 -8.31
CA ASN A 146 -29.23 1.52 -8.78
C ASN A 146 -30.43 0.64 -8.40
N GLU A 147 -30.23 -0.68 -8.29
CA GLU A 147 -31.26 -1.67 -7.93
C GLU A 147 -31.24 -2.04 -6.44
N THR A 148 -30.31 -1.45 -5.66
CA THR A 148 -30.19 -1.76 -4.24
C THR A 148 -31.27 -1.00 -3.46
N PRO A 149 -32.11 -1.69 -2.66
CA PRO A 149 -33.29 -1.07 -2.07
C PRO A 149 -32.96 -0.10 -0.93
N GLU A 150 -31.88 -0.33 -0.18
CA GLU A 150 -31.38 0.58 0.86
C GLU A 150 -29.88 0.43 1.16
N CYS A 151 -29.31 1.43 1.83
CA CYS A 151 -27.94 1.43 2.34
C CYS A 151 -27.92 1.97 3.78
N PRO A 152 -27.23 1.32 4.74
CA PRO A 152 -26.55 0.04 4.61
C PRO A 152 -27.54 -1.13 4.38
N LEU A 153 -27.15 -2.10 3.54
CA LEU A 153 -27.95 -3.30 3.28
C LEU A 153 -27.74 -4.32 4.41
N VAL A 154 -28.82 -4.78 5.04
CA VAL A 154 -28.79 -5.78 6.12
C VAL A 154 -29.54 -7.03 5.66
N VAL A 155 -28.94 -8.20 5.88
CA VAL A 155 -29.47 -9.51 5.46
C VAL A 155 -29.66 -10.41 6.67
N ASP A 156 -30.56 -11.40 6.55
CA ASP A 156 -30.83 -12.39 7.60
C ASP A 156 -29.62 -13.31 7.84
N ASP A 157 -29.44 -13.78 9.08
CA ASP A 157 -28.27 -14.55 9.52
C ASP A 157 -28.13 -15.90 8.81
N LYS A 158 -29.22 -16.40 8.19
CA LYS A 158 -29.22 -17.61 7.35
C LYS A 158 -28.21 -17.58 6.21
N ILE A 159 -27.74 -16.40 5.81
CA ILE A 159 -26.73 -16.27 4.75
C ILE A 159 -25.35 -16.80 5.17
N GLU A 160 -25.13 -17.01 6.48
CA GLU A 160 -23.89 -17.57 7.01
C GLU A 160 -23.83 -19.11 6.94
N GLU A 161 -24.98 -19.78 6.79
CA GLU A 161 -25.09 -21.24 6.61
C GLU A 161 -24.69 -21.68 5.19
#